data_AF-A0A1Q5G5X4-F1
#
_entry.id   AF-A0A1Q5G5X4-F1
#
_cell.length_a   1.000
_cell.length_b   1.000
_cell.length_c   1.000
_cell.angle_alpha   90.00
_cell.angle_beta   90.00
_cell.angle_gamma   90.00
#
_symmetry.space_group_name_H-M   'P 1'
#
loop_
_entity.id
_entity.type
_entity.pdbx_description
1 polymer ?
#
loop_
_entity_poly.entity_id
_entity_poly.type
_entity_poly.pdbx_seq_one_letter_code
_entity_poly.pdbx_strand_id
1 'polypeptide(L)'
;MKPHVGKEIHVVLDNLSTHTTPDVKAWLEKNPHVHFHFTPVGSSWLNQIEIWFGIITRQSIRRGTFSSVHVLVKQIRDYIDSWNQDPKPFTWTATTGEILAKVRLVAASVRKLVNNNSN
;
A
#
# COMPACT_ATOMS: atom_id res chain seq x y z
N MET A 1 25.68 13.90 0.88
CA MET A 1 25.12 13.36 -0.38
C MET A 1 23.70 12.90 -0.11
N LYS A 2 22.70 13.33 -0.90
CA LYS A 2 21.34 12.76 -0.78
C LYS A 2 21.41 11.31 -1.30
N PRO A 3 21.01 10.28 -0.52
CA PRO A 3 21.29 8.86 -0.81
C PRO A 3 20.65 8.28 -2.10
N HIS A 4 19.91 9.08 -2.88
CA HIS A 4 19.12 8.63 -4.01
C HIS A 4 19.31 9.47 -5.29
N VAL A 5 20.37 10.29 -5.37
CA VAL A 5 20.65 11.05 -6.61
C VAL A 5 20.88 10.08 -7.78
N GLY A 6 20.10 10.27 -8.86
CA GLY A 6 20.21 9.46 -10.08
C GLY A 6 19.52 8.08 -10.02
N LYS A 7 18.68 7.82 -9.01
CA LYS A 7 17.89 6.58 -8.93
C LYS A 7 16.40 6.84 -9.20
N GLU A 8 15.75 5.88 -9.84
CA GLU A 8 14.30 5.84 -9.98
C GLU A 8 13.65 5.49 -8.63
N ILE A 9 12.60 6.24 -8.27
CA ILE A 9 11.78 6.05 -7.07
C ILE A 9 10.43 5.53 -7.52
N HIS A 10 10.11 4.30 -7.13
CA HIS A 10 8.82 3.68 -7.44
C HIS A 10 7.96 3.64 -6.18
N VAL A 11 6.81 4.32 -6.22
CA VAL A 11 5.87 4.40 -5.10
C VAL A 11 4.62 3.59 -5.46
N VAL A 12 4.31 2.58 -4.65
CA VAL A 12 3.10 1.77 -4.80
C VAL A 12 2.02 2.33 -3.87
N LEU A 13 0.86 2.67 -4.43
CA LEU A 13 -0.21 3.41 -3.76
C LEU A 13 -1.57 2.71 -3.93
N ASP A 14 -2.53 3.04 -3.06
CA ASP A 14 -3.94 2.73 -3.30
C ASP A 14 -4.56 3.71 -4.32
N ASN A 15 -5.83 3.50 -4.65
CA ASN A 15 -6.55 4.35 -5.61
C ASN A 15 -7.26 5.56 -4.98
N LEU A 16 -6.81 6.03 -3.81
CA LEU A 16 -7.42 7.20 -3.18
C LEU A 16 -7.27 8.43 -4.09
N SER A 17 -8.37 9.17 -4.29
CA SER A 17 -8.43 10.30 -5.23
C SER A 17 -7.40 11.39 -4.94
N THR A 18 -6.96 11.51 -3.68
CA THR A 18 -5.90 12.43 -3.24
C THR A 18 -4.56 12.20 -3.94
N HIS A 19 -4.31 11.00 -4.47
CA HIS A 19 -3.08 10.67 -5.21
C HIS A 19 -3.08 11.17 -6.67
N THR A 20 -4.19 11.74 -7.16
CA THR A 20 -4.33 12.14 -8.57
C THR A 20 -4.80 13.59 -8.75
N THR A 21 -4.66 14.41 -7.71
CA THR A 21 -4.99 15.84 -7.78
C THR A 21 -4.13 16.57 -8.82
N PRO A 22 -4.59 17.72 -9.35
CA PRO A 22 -3.78 18.53 -10.27
C PRO A 22 -2.40 18.87 -9.71
N ASP A 23 -2.32 19.19 -8.42
CA ASP A 23 -1.06 19.51 -7.76
C ASP A 23 -0.09 18.32 -7.72
N VAL A 24 -0.60 17.12 -7.46
CA VAL A 24 0.22 15.89 -7.47
C VAL A 24 0.73 15.60 -8.89
N LYS A 25 -0.12 15.75 -9.90
CA LYS A 25 0.28 15.56 -11.31
C LYS A 25 1.36 16.57 -11.73
N ALA A 26 1.16 17.85 -11.42
CA ALA A 26 2.13 18.90 -11.71
C ALA A 26 3.45 18.69 -10.95
N TRP A 27 3.40 18.11 -9.74
CA TRP A 27 4.60 17.73 -9.01
C TRP A 27 5.33 16.55 -9.66
N LEU A 28 4.62 15.51 -10.12
CA LEU A 28 5.23 14.37 -10.82
C LEU A 28 5.91 14.79 -12.13
N GLU A 29 5.31 15.71 -12.89
CA GLU A 29 5.92 16.29 -14.10
C GLU A 29 7.27 16.98 -13.80
N LYS A 30 7.39 17.62 -12.63
CA LYS A 30 8.63 18.25 -12.17
C LYS A 30 9.64 17.26 -11.56
N ASN A 31 9.21 16.02 -11.29
CA ASN A 31 10.01 14.99 -10.62
C ASN A 31 9.99 13.68 -11.44
N PRO A 32 10.57 13.65 -12.65
CA PRO A 32 10.44 12.53 -13.59
C PRO A 32 11.08 11.22 -13.12
N HIS A 33 11.89 11.26 -12.06
CA HIS A 33 12.49 10.08 -11.41
C HIS A 33 11.54 9.41 -10.41
N VAL A 34 10.33 9.95 -10.20
CA VAL A 34 9.34 9.42 -9.26
C VAL A 34 8.15 8.86 -10.04
N HIS A 35 7.90 7.56 -9.88
CA HIS A 35 6.86 6.82 -10.59
C HIS A 35 5.82 6.31 -9.61
N PHE A 36 4.55 6.67 -9.84
CA PHE A 36 3.44 6.13 -9.06
C PHE A 36 2.87 4.89 -9.74
N HIS A 37 2.70 3.83 -8.95
CA HIS A 37 2.09 2.56 -9.35
C HIS A 37 0.86 2.36 -8.48
N PHE A 38 -0.31 2.23 -9.11
CA PHE A 38 -1.57 2.06 -8.40
C PHE A 38 -1.92 0.58 -8.28
N THR A 39 -2.32 0.15 -7.08
CA THR A 39 -2.89 -1.19 -6.88
C THR A 39 -4.20 -1.32 -7.68
N PRO A 40 -4.58 -2.51 -8.17
CA PRO A 40 -5.87 -2.67 -8.84
C PRO A 40 -7.05 -2.32 -7.90
N VAL A 41 -8.15 -1.82 -8.47
CA VAL A 41 -9.36 -1.53 -7.71
C VAL A 41 -9.83 -2.79 -6.97
N GLY A 42 -10.19 -2.64 -5.70
CA GLY A 42 -10.57 -3.77 -4.84
C GLY A 42 -9.42 -4.64 -4.34
N SER A 43 -8.15 -4.23 -4.54
CA SER A 43 -6.96 -4.98 -4.12
C SER A 43 -6.21 -4.31 -2.96
N SER A 44 -6.93 -3.82 -1.94
CA SER A 44 -6.30 -3.19 -0.76
C SER A 44 -5.34 -4.13 -0.01
N TRP A 45 -5.54 -5.45 -0.11
CA TRP A 45 -4.63 -6.46 0.43
C TRP A 45 -3.21 -6.42 -0.18
N LEU A 46 -3.03 -5.82 -1.36
CA LEU A 46 -1.71 -5.58 -1.96
C LEU A 46 -1.00 -4.36 -1.38
N ASN A 47 -1.72 -3.49 -0.66
CA ASN A 47 -1.20 -2.25 -0.14
C ASN A 47 -0.39 -2.49 1.16
N GLN A 48 0.94 -2.53 1.03
CA GLN A 48 1.83 -2.87 2.15
C GLN A 48 1.73 -1.90 3.33
N ILE A 49 1.39 -0.63 3.09
CA ILE A 49 1.24 0.34 4.17
C ILE A 49 0.06 -0.01 5.09
N GLU A 50 -1.03 -0.58 4.54
CA GLU A 50 -2.17 -1.04 5.33
C GLU A 50 -1.80 -2.23 6.21
N ILE A 51 -0.96 -3.14 5.70
CA ILE A 51 -0.39 -4.24 6.50
C ILE A 51 0.41 -3.66 7.67
N TRP A 52 1.29 -2.70 7.39
CA TRP A 52 2.10 -2.04 8.42
C TRP A 52 1.24 -1.28 9.45
N PHE A 53 0.18 -0.57 9.03
CA PHE A 53 -0.79 0.05 9.93
C PHE A 53 -1.45 -0.98 10.87
N GLY A 54 -1.78 -2.16 10.35
CA GLY A 54 -2.26 -3.28 11.18
C GLY A 54 -1.23 -3.72 12.22
N ILE A 55 0.07 -3.74 11.87
CA ILE A 55 1.15 -4.14 12.78
C ILE A 55 1.32 -3.12 13.91
N ILE A 56 1.56 -1.83 13.60
CA ILE A 56 1.71 -0.79 14.63
C ILE A 56 0.48 -0.70 15.54
N THR A 57 -0.71 -0.90 14.98
CA THR A 57 -1.96 -0.92 15.74
C THR A 57 -1.96 -2.02 16.80
N ARG A 58 -1.56 -3.24 16.44
CA ARG A 58 -1.54 -4.40 17.36
C ARG A 58 -0.36 -4.37 18.35
N GLN A 59 0.79 -3.88 17.91
CA GLN A 59 2.02 -3.95 18.69
C GLN A 59 2.21 -2.75 19.62
N SER A 60 1.76 -1.55 19.23
CA SER A 60 2.01 -0.33 19.99
C SER A 60 0.73 0.40 20.39
N ILE A 61 -0.19 0.65 19.47
CA ILE A 61 -1.33 1.54 19.73
C ILE A 61 -2.35 0.89 20.68
N ARG A 62 -2.85 -0.31 20.37
CA ARG A 62 -3.87 -0.99 21.20
C ARG A 62 -3.37 -1.46 22.57
N ARG A 63 -2.05 -1.43 22.80
CA ARG A 63 -1.43 -1.81 24.07
C ARG A 63 -1.09 -0.61 24.96
N GLY A 64 -1.22 0.61 24.42
CA GLY A 64 -0.95 1.85 25.16
C GLY A 64 -2.22 2.50 25.68
N THR A 65 -2.09 3.19 26.81
CA THR A 65 -3.06 4.18 27.28
C THR A 65 -2.43 5.55 27.11
N PHE A 66 -3.07 6.45 26.38
CA PHE A 66 -2.51 7.76 26.02
C PHE A 66 -3.27 8.88 26.71
N SER A 67 -2.58 9.70 27.49
CA SER A 67 -3.18 10.85 28.19
C SER A 67 -3.43 12.06 27.27
N SER A 68 -2.82 12.08 26.10
CA SER A 68 -3.03 13.12 25.08
C SER A 68 -2.62 12.65 23.69
N VAL A 69 -3.06 13.39 22.67
CA VAL A 69 -2.63 13.19 21.27
C VAL A 69 -1.11 13.35 21.13
N HIS A 70 -0.49 14.26 21.88
CA HIS A 70 0.96 14.45 21.83
C HIS A 70 1.72 13.18 22.25
N VAL A 71 1.25 12.51 23.32
CA VAL A 71 1.85 11.24 23.78
C VAL A 71 1.65 10.15 22.74
N LEU A 72 0.48 10.06 22.10
CA LEU A 72 0.23 9.10 21.01
C LEU A 72 1.16 9.36 19.81
N VAL A 73 1.32 10.62 19.40
CA VAL A 73 2.22 10.98 18.29
C VAL A 73 3.67 10.61 18.62
N LYS A 74 4.12 10.86 19.85
CA LYS A 74 5.46 10.45 20.29
C LYS A 74 5.62 8.93 20.22
N GLN A 75 4.64 8.18 20.73
CA GLN A 75 4.68 6.71 20.70
C GLN A 75 4.76 6.17 19.26
N ILE A 76 4.01 6.75 18.32
CA ILE A 76 4.06 6.37 16.90
C ILE A 76 5.44 6.65 16.31
N ARG A 77 6.05 7.81 16.62
CA ARG A 77 7.41 8.15 16.17
C ARG A 77 8.46 7.20 16.73
N ASP A 78 8.44 6.97 18.05
CA ASP A 78 9.37 6.04 18.70
C ASP A 78 9.27 4.63 18.08
N TYR A 79 8.05 4.18 17.75
CA TYR A 79 7.83 2.91 17.07
C TYR A 79 8.40 2.91 15.64
N ILE A 80 8.20 3.99 14.87
CA ILE A 80 8.77 4.13 13.52
C ILE A 80 10.30 4.10 13.58
N ASP A 81 10.90 4.83 14.50
CA ASP A 81 12.36 4.90 14.67
C ASP A 81 12.94 3.53 15.04
N SER A 82 12.26 2.78 15.91
CA SER A 82 12.61 1.40 16.25
C SER A 82 12.43 0.44 15.07
N TRP A 83 11.33 0.53 14.32
CA TRP A 83 11.06 -0.32 13.17
C TRP A 83 12.12 -0.14 12.07
N ASN A 84 12.54 1.10 11.84
CA ASN A 84 13.51 1.45 10.81
C ASN A 84 14.96 1.02 11.14
N GLN A 85 15.25 0.54 12.35
CA GLN A 85 16.58 -0.02 12.67
C GLN A 85 16.84 -1.36 11.97
N ASP A 86 15.80 -2.18 11.80
CA ASP A 86 15.89 -3.47 11.10
C ASP A 86 14.59 -3.78 10.33
N PRO A 87 14.29 -3.01 9.28
CA PRO A 87 13.04 -3.18 8.53
C PRO A 87 13.11 -4.49 7.74
N LYS A 88 12.15 -5.38 7.98
CA LYS A 88 11.99 -6.61 7.19
C LYS A 88 11.03 -6.38 6.03
N PRO A 89 11.43 -6.67 4.78
CA PRO A 89 10.51 -6.65 3.64
C PRO A 89 9.32 -7.59 3.87
N PHE A 90 8.15 -7.20 3.38
CA PHE A 90 7.01 -8.10 3.34
C PHE A 90 7.23 -9.17 2.28
N THR A 91 7.18 -10.43 2.68
CA THR A 91 7.27 -11.56 1.75
C THR A 91 5.88 -11.96 1.31
N TRP A 92 5.59 -11.80 0.02
CA TRP A 92 4.38 -12.34 -0.60
C TRP A 92 4.48 -13.86 -0.68
N THR A 93 3.48 -14.56 -0.16
CA THR A 93 3.41 -16.03 -0.20
C THR A 93 2.73 -16.55 -1.46
N ALA A 94 1.89 -15.74 -2.09
CA ALA A 94 1.26 -16.06 -3.36
C ALA A 94 2.15 -15.62 -4.53
N THR A 95 2.45 -16.56 -5.43
CA THR A 95 3.17 -16.28 -6.66
C THR A 95 2.29 -15.54 -7.66
N THR A 96 2.90 -14.79 -8.58
CA THR A 96 2.19 -14.15 -9.69
C THR A 96 1.38 -15.15 -10.50
N GLY A 97 1.91 -16.37 -10.72
CA GLY A 97 1.21 -17.43 -11.42
C GLY A 97 -0.08 -17.85 -10.72
N GLU A 98 -0.04 -18.06 -9.40
CA GLU A 98 -1.22 -18.41 -8.60
C GLU A 98 -2.27 -17.30 -8.58
N ILE A 99 -1.83 -16.03 -8.47
CA ILE A 99 -2.72 -14.87 -8.50
C ILE A 99 -3.41 -14.81 -9.87
N LEU A 100 -2.65 -14.88 -10.96
CA LEU A 100 -3.19 -14.81 -12.32
C LEU A 100 -4.12 -15.99 -12.63
N ALA A 101 -3.80 -17.19 -12.15
CA ALA A 101 -4.67 -18.36 -12.29
C ALA A 101 -6.01 -18.14 -11.58
N LYS A 102 -6.00 -17.67 -10.32
CA LYS A 102 -7.23 -17.36 -9.57
C LYS A 102 -8.06 -16.27 -10.25
N VAL A 103 -7.43 -15.19 -10.72
CA VAL A 103 -8.11 -14.10 -11.42
C VAL A 103 -8.80 -14.61 -12.69
N ARG A 104 -8.12 -15.43 -13.50
CA ARG A 104 -8.69 -16.03 -14.72
C ARG A 104 -9.91 -16.91 -14.40
N LEU A 105 -9.82 -17.72 -13.34
CA LEU A 105 -10.94 -18.58 -12.91
C LEU A 105 -12.16 -17.75 -12.49
N VAL A 106 -11.97 -16.72 -11.66
CA VAL A 106 -13.07 -15.84 -11.24
C VAL A 106 -13.69 -15.12 -12.44
N ALA A 107 -12.87 -14.60 -13.35
CA ALA A 107 -13.36 -13.92 -14.55
C ALA A 107 -14.20 -14.84 -15.46
N ALA A 108 -13.77 -16.10 -15.64
CA ALA A 108 -14.54 -17.09 -16.40
C ALA A 108 -15.88 -17.42 -15.74
N SER A 109 -15.89 -17.62 -14.42
CA SER A 109 -17.11 -17.90 -13.64
C SER A 109 -18.11 -16.74 -13.70
N VAL A 110 -17.64 -15.50 -13.55
CA VAL A 110 -18.50 -14.31 -13.64
C VAL A 110 -19.12 -14.18 -15.03
N ARG A 111 -18.36 -14.37 -16.11
CA ARG A 111 -18.90 -14.32 -17.48
C ARG A 111 -20.00 -15.37 -17.69
N LYS A 112 -19.81 -16.59 -17.18
CA LYS A 112 -20.81 -17.65 -17.26
C LYS A 112 -22.11 -17.26 -16.54
N LEU A 113 -22.01 -16.66 -15.36
CA LEU A 113 -23.17 -16.19 -14.60
C LEU A 113 -23.94 -15.07 -15.32
N VAL A 114 -23.23 -14.09 -15.86
CA VAL A 114 -23.85 -12.98 -16.63
C VAL A 114 -24.58 -13.53 -17.85
N ASN A 115 -23.95 -14.45 -18.59
CA ASN A 115 -24.57 -15.06 -19.77
C ASN A 115 -25.82 -15.88 -19.43
N ASN A 116 -25.81 -16.59 -18.30
CA ASN A 116 -26.95 -17.40 -17.86
C ASN A 116 -28.14 -16.55 -17.40
N ASN A 117 -27.90 -15.34 -16.89
CA ASN A 117 -28.94 -14.41 -16.42
C ASN A 117 -29.45 -13.46 -17.53
N SER A 118 -28.87 -13.54 -18.74
CA SER A 118 -29.28 -12.73 -19.89
C SER A 118 -30.27 -13.45 -20.82
N ASN A 119 -30.77 -14.62 -20.40
CA ASN A 119 -31.84 -15.40 -21.03
C ASN A 119 -33.09 -15.37 -20.15
#